data_AF-A0A345DMT6-F1
#
_entry.id   AF-A0A345DMT6-F1
#
_cell.length_a   1.000
_cell.length_b   1.000
_cell.length_c   1.000
_cell.angle_alpha   90.00
_cell.angle_beta   90.00
_cell.angle_gamma   90.00
#
_symmetry.space_group_name_H-M   'P 1'
#
loop_
_entity.id
_entity.type
_entity.pdbx_description
1 polymer ?
#
loop_
_entity_poly.entity_id
_entity_poly.type
_entity_poly.pdbx_seq_one_letter_code
_entity_poly.pdbx_strand_id
1 'polypeptide(L)'
;MTDNDQTKMTESMQIMRIVIWFYFFYTWATLLDAVFIGIGKLKFLLIKSCVINFTVYLIPFILIAVNILFLNIKLIILIYSFSLLGSFIVNLIMYLILLSKNKETMLG
;
A
#
# COMPACT_ATOMS: atom_id res chain seq x y z
N MET A 1 -28.76 20.38 -13.54
CA MET A 1 -27.71 19.35 -13.50
C MET A 1 -28.07 18.32 -14.55
N THR A 2 -27.18 18.09 -15.52
CA THR A 2 -27.45 17.12 -16.59
C THR A 2 -27.21 15.69 -16.09
N ASP A 3 -27.82 14.70 -16.71
CA ASP A 3 -27.69 13.26 -16.38
C ASP A 3 -26.22 12.79 -16.34
N ASN A 4 -25.37 13.41 -17.19
CA ASN A 4 -23.92 13.24 -17.24
C ASN A 4 -23.17 13.75 -15.99
N ASP A 5 -23.71 14.77 -15.32
CA ASP A 5 -23.11 15.31 -14.09
C ASP A 5 -23.40 14.40 -12.90
N GLN A 6 -24.60 13.79 -12.83
CA GLN A 6 -24.96 12.87 -11.75
C GLN A 6 -24.20 11.54 -11.82
N THR A 7 -24.00 11.01 -13.03
CA THR A 7 -23.20 9.79 -13.24
C THR A 7 -21.75 9.98 -12.81
N LYS A 8 -21.09 11.07 -13.22
CA LYS A 8 -19.72 11.39 -12.78
C LYS A 8 -19.59 11.59 -11.25
N MET A 9 -20.60 12.20 -10.64
CA MET A 9 -20.63 12.40 -9.18
C MET A 9 -20.78 11.07 -8.44
N THR A 10 -21.54 10.13 -8.99
CA THR A 10 -21.72 8.79 -8.40
C THR A 10 -20.43 7.97 -8.49
N GLU A 11 -19.71 8.04 -9.61
CA GLU A 11 -18.43 7.34 -9.78
C GLU A 11 -17.33 7.88 -8.85
N SER A 12 -17.23 9.19 -8.69
CA SER A 12 -16.23 9.79 -7.80
C SER A 12 -16.49 9.43 -6.32
N MET A 13 -17.76 9.36 -5.90
CA MET A 13 -18.14 8.91 -4.57
C MET A 13 -17.80 7.42 -4.33
N GLN A 14 -17.91 6.55 -5.33
CA GLN A 14 -17.51 5.15 -5.22
C GLN A 14 -15.98 5.03 -5.03
N ILE A 15 -15.21 5.76 -5.83
CA ILE A 15 -13.75 5.80 -5.72
C ILE A 15 -13.33 6.31 -4.34
N MET A 16 -13.93 7.41 -3.87
CA MET A 16 -13.63 7.98 -2.56
C MET A 16 -13.90 6.96 -1.43
N ARG A 17 -15.00 6.21 -1.53
CA ARG A 17 -15.37 5.20 -0.54
C ARG A 17 -14.37 4.04 -0.51
N ILE A 18 -13.80 3.66 -1.64
CA ILE A 18 -12.75 2.64 -1.71
C ILE A 18 -11.47 3.18 -1.05
N VAL A 19 -11.01 4.35 -1.47
CA VAL A 19 -9.76 4.95 -1.00
C VAL A 19 -9.76 5.16 0.51
N ILE A 20 -10.89 5.52 1.12
CA ILE A 20 -10.97 5.77 2.56
C ILE A 20 -10.63 4.53 3.39
N TRP A 21 -11.03 3.34 2.95
CA TRP A 21 -10.67 2.08 3.61
C TRP A 21 -9.17 1.79 3.49
N PHE A 22 -8.57 2.10 2.35
CA PHE A 22 -7.12 1.94 2.16
C PHE A 22 -6.30 2.94 2.97
N TYR A 23 -6.82 4.15 3.19
CA TYR A 23 -6.19 5.14 4.07
C TYR A 23 -6.15 4.69 5.53
N PHE A 24 -7.12 3.89 5.98
CA PHE A 24 -7.06 3.30 7.32
C PHE A 24 -5.83 2.40 7.48
N PHE A 25 -5.55 1.55 6.49
CA PHE A 25 -4.35 0.71 6.47
C PHE A 25 -3.06 1.54 6.37
N TYR A 26 -3.08 2.61 5.57
CA TYR A 26 -1.95 3.53 5.46
C TYR A 26 -1.57 4.17 6.80
N THR A 27 -2.55 4.63 7.58
CA THR A 27 -2.29 5.22 8.90
C THR A 27 -1.57 4.23 9.81
N TRP A 28 -2.01 2.97 9.86
CA TRP A 28 -1.34 1.94 10.64
C TRP A 28 0.06 1.59 10.09
N ALA A 29 0.21 1.49 8.78
CA ALA A 29 1.51 1.23 8.15
C ALA A 29 2.52 2.33 8.51
N THR A 30 2.10 3.59 8.49
CA THR A 30 2.92 4.76 8.83
C THR A 30 3.30 4.77 10.31
N LEU A 31 2.40 4.34 11.19
CA LEU A 31 2.68 4.21 12.62
C LEU A 31 3.76 3.15 12.87
N LEU A 32 3.69 1.99 12.19
CA LEU A 32 4.73 0.97 12.26
C LEU A 32 6.07 1.46 11.68
N ASP A 33 6.04 2.23 10.59
CA ASP A 33 7.25 2.86 10.05
C ASP A 33 7.91 3.80 11.06
N ALA A 34 7.13 4.62 11.77
CA ALA A 34 7.64 5.50 12.81
C ALA A 34 8.31 4.71 13.96
N VAL A 35 7.75 3.55 14.33
CA VAL A 35 8.37 2.64 15.30
C VAL A 35 9.71 2.11 14.77
N PHE A 36 9.79 1.67 13.51
CA PHE A 36 11.05 1.19 12.93
C PHE A 36 12.12 2.28 12.81
N ILE A 37 11.72 3.51 12.47
CA ILE A 37 12.61 4.68 12.47
C ILE A 37 13.11 4.96 13.88
N GLY A 38 12.21 4.97 14.88
CA GLY A 38 12.57 5.20 16.29
C GLY A 38 13.54 4.17 16.86
N ILE A 39 13.47 2.91 16.40
CA ILE A 39 14.41 1.83 16.79
C ILE A 39 15.69 1.85 15.93
N GLY A 40 15.79 2.73 14.93
CA GLY A 40 16.94 2.84 14.03
C GLY A 40 17.05 1.71 13.00
N LYS A 41 15.98 0.93 12.78
CA LYS A 41 15.97 -0.20 11.84
C LYS A 41 15.51 0.20 10.44
N LEU A 42 16.19 1.18 9.84
CA LEU A 42 15.88 1.72 8.50
C LEU A 42 15.95 0.66 7.38
N LYS A 43 16.66 -0.45 7.60
CA LYS A 43 16.71 -1.58 6.66
C LYS A 43 15.32 -2.15 6.36
N PHE A 44 14.40 -2.17 7.33
CA PHE A 44 13.03 -2.65 7.09
C PHE A 44 12.24 -1.70 6.18
N LEU A 45 12.44 -0.38 6.30
CA LEU A 45 11.83 0.58 5.39
C LEU A 45 12.32 0.39 3.95
N LEU A 46 13.62 0.10 3.77
CA LEU A 46 14.19 -0.17 2.45
C LEU A 46 13.59 -1.44 1.84
N ILE A 47 13.52 -2.53 2.60
CA ILE A 47 12.90 -3.79 2.16
C ILE A 47 11.44 -3.56 1.78
N LYS A 48 10.67 -2.83 2.60
CA LYS A 48 9.29 -2.46 2.28
C LYS A 48 9.20 -1.75 0.93
N SER A 49 10.00 -0.71 0.74
CA SER A 49 9.99 0.08 -0.49
C SER A 49 10.31 -0.77 -1.73
N CYS A 50 11.32 -1.64 -1.63
CA CYS A 50 11.63 -2.60 -2.69
C CYS A 50 10.45 -3.53 -2.99
N VAL A 51 9.88 -4.17 -1.96
CA VAL A 51 8.78 -5.13 -2.15
C VAL A 51 7.59 -4.45 -2.85
N ILE A 52 7.19 -3.26 -2.41
CA ILE A 52 6.06 -2.54 -3.01
C ILE A 52 6.35 -2.11 -4.45
N ASN A 53 7.55 -1.62 -4.73
CA ASN A 53 7.96 -1.28 -6.11
C ASN A 53 7.96 -2.50 -7.04
N PHE A 54 8.50 -3.63 -6.60
CA PHE A 54 8.56 -4.84 -7.42
C PHE A 54 7.21 -5.56 -7.55
N THR A 55 6.36 -5.52 -6.54
CA THR A 55 5.09 -6.28 -6.57
C THR A 55 3.93 -5.43 -7.07
N VAL A 56 3.77 -4.22 -6.56
CA VAL A 56 2.58 -3.40 -6.84
C VAL A 56 2.76 -2.52 -8.07
N TYR A 57 3.97 -2.02 -8.34
CA TYR A 57 4.21 -1.09 -9.45
C TYR A 57 4.79 -1.77 -10.70
N LEU A 58 5.73 -2.72 -10.56
CA LEU A 58 6.34 -3.38 -11.71
C LEU A 58 5.35 -4.24 -12.52
N ILE A 59 4.45 -4.97 -11.85
CA ILE A 59 3.47 -5.83 -12.50
C ILE A 59 2.55 -5.01 -13.43
N PRO A 60 1.80 -3.99 -12.95
CA PRO A 60 0.95 -3.20 -13.84
C PRO A 60 1.77 -2.43 -14.88
N PHE A 61 3.00 -2.00 -14.58
CA PHE A 61 3.87 -1.36 -15.56
C PHE A 61 4.16 -2.26 -16.77
N ILE A 62 4.49 -3.54 -16.54
CA ILE A 62 4.70 -4.51 -17.61
C ILE A 62 3.40 -4.76 -18.39
N LEU A 63 2.27 -4.91 -17.70
CA LEU A 63 0.98 -5.13 -18.36
C LEU A 63 0.55 -3.94 -19.24
N ILE A 64 0.88 -2.71 -18.83
CA ILE A 64 0.65 -1.50 -19.63
C ILE A 64 1.59 -1.49 -20.85
N ALA A 65 2.86 -1.85 -20.67
CA ALA A 65 3.84 -1.90 -21.75
C ALA A 65 3.46 -2.90 -22.87
N VAL A 66 2.76 -3.99 -22.52
CA VAL A 66 2.29 -5.01 -23.47
C VAL A 66 0.90 -4.68 -24.04
N ASN A 67 0.36 -3.48 -23.79
CA ASN A 67 -0.99 -3.05 -24.20
C ASN A 67 -2.14 -3.94 -23.67
N ILE A 68 -1.90 -4.70 -22.59
CA ILE A 68 -2.94 -5.53 -21.96
C ILE A 68 -3.82 -4.66 -21.04
N LEU A 69 -3.21 -3.70 -20.34
CA LEU A 69 -3.91 -2.74 -19.48
C LEU A 69 -3.82 -1.33 -20.06
N PHE A 70 -4.97 -0.67 -20.20
CA PHE A 70 -5.02 0.75 -20.54
C PHE A 70 -4.92 1.61 -19.28
N LEU A 71 -4.03 2.60 -19.33
CA LEU A 71 -3.84 3.55 -18.25
C LEU A 71 -5.09 4.43 -18.11
N ASN A 72 -5.87 4.20 -17.05
CA ASN A 72 -7.03 4.99 -16.68
C ASN A 72 -6.92 5.44 -15.22
N ILE A 73 -7.45 6.61 -14.89
CA ILE A 73 -7.49 7.16 -13.52
C ILE A 73 -8.05 6.15 -12.51
N LYS A 74 -9.11 5.41 -12.87
CA LYS A 74 -9.67 4.36 -11.99
C LYS A 74 -8.64 3.27 -11.66
N LEU A 75 -7.87 2.83 -12.65
CA LEU A 75 -6.81 1.82 -12.47
C LEU A 75 -5.65 2.37 -11.63
N ILE A 76 -5.23 3.61 -11.87
CA ILE A 76 -4.16 4.26 -11.09
C ILE A 76 -4.54 4.33 -9.61
N ILE A 77 -5.77 4.74 -9.32
CA ILE A 77 -6.26 4.83 -7.94
C ILE A 77 -6.35 3.44 -7.30
N LEU A 78 -6.70 2.41 -8.07
CA LEU A 78 -6.72 1.03 -7.60
C LEU A 78 -5.31 0.51 -7.28
N ILE A 79 -4.33 0.71 -8.16
CA ILE A 79 -2.92 0.34 -7.94
C ILE A 79 -2.37 1.07 -6.71
N TYR A 80 -2.63 2.37 -6.61
CA TYR A 80 -2.23 3.16 -5.44
C TYR A 80 -2.87 2.61 -4.16
N SER A 81 -4.17 2.34 -4.17
CA SER A 81 -4.89 1.77 -3.03
C SER A 81 -4.30 0.42 -2.61
N PHE A 82 -4.00 -0.46 -3.57
CA PHE A 82 -3.30 -1.74 -3.32
C PHE A 82 -1.90 -1.55 -2.75
N SER A 83 -1.18 -0.49 -3.13
CA SER A 83 0.14 -0.18 -2.57
C SER A 83 0.07 0.13 -1.08
N LEU A 84 -1.01 0.78 -0.62
CA LEU A 84 -1.23 1.08 0.80
C LEU A 84 -1.49 -0.20 1.60
N LEU A 85 -2.32 -1.09 1.07
CA LEU A 85 -2.59 -2.39 1.68
C LEU A 85 -1.33 -3.27 1.72
N GLY A 86 -0.61 -3.35 0.60
CA GLY A 86 0.65 -4.09 0.52
C GLY A 86 1.66 -3.55 1.53
N SER A 87 1.79 -2.23 1.66
CA SER A 87 2.71 -1.59 2.61
C SER A 87 2.37 -1.98 4.05
N PHE A 88 1.09 -2.00 4.40
CA PHE A 88 0.63 -2.44 5.71
C PHE A 88 0.98 -3.92 5.97
N ILE A 89 0.69 -4.81 5.03
CA ILE A 89 0.99 -6.26 5.17
C ILE A 89 2.49 -6.48 5.35
N VAL A 90 3.32 -5.85 4.52
CA VAL A 90 4.78 -5.99 4.59
C VAL A 90 5.32 -5.47 5.92
N ASN A 91 4.83 -4.32 6.39
CA ASN A 91 5.20 -3.79 7.70
C ASN A 91 4.76 -4.70 8.85
N LEU A 92 3.56 -5.27 8.77
CA LEU A 92 3.04 -6.18 9.79
C LEU A 92 3.87 -7.46 9.86
N ILE A 93 4.24 -8.05 8.72
CA ILE A 93 5.14 -9.21 8.65
C ILE A 93 6.50 -8.87 9.25
N MET A 94 7.10 -7.73 8.88
CA MET A 94 8.40 -7.33 9.44
C MET A 94 8.34 -7.05 10.94
N TYR A 95 7.23 -6.48 11.42
CA TYR A 95 7.01 -6.25 12.84
C TYR A 95 6.91 -7.58 13.62
N LEU A 96 6.18 -8.56 13.09
CA LEU A 96 6.09 -9.90 13.68
C LEU A 96 7.45 -10.61 13.71
N ILE A 97 8.26 -10.50 12.65
CA ILE A 97 9.61 -11.06 12.60
C ILE A 97 10.51 -10.39 13.65
N LEU A 98 10.44 -9.07 13.81
CA LEU A 98 11.19 -8.33 14.83
C LEU A 98 10.79 -8.77 16.24
N LEU A 99 9.48 -8.91 16.50
CA LEU A 99 8.96 -9.34 17.79
C LEU A 99 9.42 -10.76 18.15
N SER A 100 9.42 -11.68 17.17
CA SER A 100 9.92 -13.05 17.36
C SER A 100 11.40 -13.06 17.74
N LYS A 101 12.23 -12.29 17.02
CA LYS A 101 13.67 -12.21 17.31
C LYS A 101 13.97 -11.66 18.70
N ASN A 102 13.26 -10.61 19.13
CA ASN A 102 13.47 -10.04 20.47
C ASN A 102 13.08 -10.98 21.61
N LYS A 103 12.14 -11.92 21.39
CA LYS A 103 11.78 -12.92 22.39
C LYS A 103 12.87 -13.98 22.57
N GLU A 104 13.51 -14.39 21.48
CA GLU A 104 14.62 -15.36 21.54
C GLU A 104 15.84 -14.78 22.27
N THR A 105 16.15 -13.49 22.09
CA THR A 105 17.27 -12.84 22.79
C THR A 105 17.08 -12.66 24.29
N MET A 106 15.86 -12.82 24.81
CA MET A 106 15.57 -12.70 26.26
C MET A 106 15.44 -14.06 26.97
N LEU A 107 15.49 -15.17 26.22
CA LEU A 107 15.36 -16.53 26.75
C LEU A 107 16.64 -17.38 26.57
N GLY A 108 17.70 -16.82 25.97
CA GLY A 108 19.03 -17.42 25.87
C GLY A 108 20.04 -16.65 26.70
#